data_AF-A0A5B0MVJ5-F1
#
_entry.id   AF-A0A5B0MVJ5-F1
#
_cell.length_a   1.000
_cell.length_b   1.000
_cell.length_c   1.000
_cell.angle_alpha   90.00
_cell.angle_beta   90.00
_cell.angle_gamma   90.00
#
_symmetry.space_group_name_H-M   'P 1'
#
loop_
_entity.id
_entity.type
_entity.pdbx_description
1 polymer ?
#
loop_
_entity_poly.entity_id
_entity_poly.type
_entity_poly.pdbx_seq_one_letter_code
_entity_poly.pdbx_strand_id
1 'polypeptide(L)'
;MGNIICKIIVCFPPEVGPYRRSPQLLDKLKFWIYYKAQAGIANRHRKDGNNHYHKKEYQNAINCYTRAIKCDASQEYPYSVHQYMRRFRHPVYSASLANRASAYMALGEYQRSSEDLREAIDRFDPSLTESNRATLIKRVFRLVRCHLALLDGLRGLDALRKFDFQFHPHDPDISEYQRLLSRTELLVNIKKSIDNSRSTNQYWQTTLNLIQSLDKKIEPWGFKFNYACLPGSWTYWKVEALAHLGKTVEAEEVLDRCIKADTTNVDLIRVAKALVDLAKADLSMSIFKTLLCANPAPACCLLVPKLISSMDKIERSCSQSLHFAAVEQCDELLVSLKDPMLTTLRMKVVTIRCEQLAEQCLKYRSPESHLCYQIVASNAALHEELNFTCSKRLSTKPDIYEPHRIYLLRSLIALARSTYRSRKHNWSLTYLIIADLLCFWPDLLLSSREGIFEEVCARTNSKRSSFPRFNNSFPHSSQSRSSGSNNNTGKTNGADSDPKGYYRVTIVPYLLLSGFEQTLPGKKSRRLSENWPSYIILTKEAKPSHFKRSTWLTRFFLTRSQDRLTIRLVDKPTPSHPQTLPPMNEI
;
A
#
# COMPACT_ATOMS: atom_id res chain seq x y z
N MET A 1 -50.15 43.14 13.63
CA MET A 1 -49.36 43.39 12.39
C MET A 1 -48.92 44.84 12.21
N GLY A 2 -49.69 45.86 12.64
CA GLY A 2 -49.36 47.28 12.42
C GLY A 2 -48.01 47.75 12.98
N ASN A 3 -47.62 47.32 14.19
CA ASN A 3 -46.36 47.76 14.82
C ASN A 3 -45.07 47.22 14.17
N ILE A 4 -45.15 46.14 13.39
CA ILE A 4 -44.00 45.57 12.68
C ILE A 4 -43.78 46.30 11.35
N ILE A 5 -44.86 46.73 10.69
CA ILE A 5 -44.81 47.47 9.43
C ILE A 5 -44.22 48.87 9.66
N CYS A 6 -44.61 49.56 10.75
CA CYS A 6 -44.04 50.88 11.07
C CYS A 6 -42.54 50.85 11.40
N LYS A 7 -42.02 49.78 12.02
CA LYS A 7 -40.57 49.66 12.30
C LYS A 7 -39.72 49.33 11.07
N ILE A 8 -40.29 48.73 10.04
CA ILE A 8 -39.57 48.42 8.79
C ILE A 8 -39.41 49.66 7.90
N ILE A 9 -40.32 50.64 8.00
CA ILE A 9 -40.29 51.88 7.23
C ILE A 9 -39.12 52.81 7.66
N VAL A 10 -38.63 52.71 8.90
CA VAL A 10 -37.59 53.61 9.46
C VAL A 10 -36.15 53.25 9.03
N CYS A 11 -35.92 52.12 8.34
CA CYS A 11 -34.58 51.72 7.89
C CYS A 11 -34.30 51.98 6.40
N PHE A 12 -35.16 52.70 5.69
CA PHE A 12 -34.87 53.13 4.31
C PHE A 12 -34.02 54.42 4.32
N PRO A 13 -32.96 54.53 3.51
CA PRO A 13 -32.25 55.79 3.34
C PRO A 13 -33.20 56.89 2.82
N PRO A 14 -33.09 58.15 3.28
CA PRO A 14 -34.07 59.19 3.04
C PRO A 14 -33.81 59.90 1.71
N GLU A 15 -33.87 59.18 0.59
CA GLU A 15 -33.80 59.81 -0.74
C GLU A 15 -34.70 59.10 -1.75
N VAL A 16 -36.02 59.15 -1.60
CA VAL A 16 -36.92 59.01 -2.76
C VAL A 16 -38.23 59.75 -2.51
N GLY A 17 -38.56 60.69 -3.42
CA GLY A 17 -39.85 61.39 -3.51
C GLY A 17 -41.03 60.49 -3.88
N PRO A 18 -42.22 61.06 -4.16
CA PRO A 18 -43.50 60.43 -3.90
C PRO A 18 -43.78 59.18 -4.77
N TYR A 19 -44.08 58.10 -4.05
CA TYR A 19 -44.67 56.81 -4.43
C TYR A 19 -45.31 56.68 -5.83
N ARG A 20 -44.63 55.93 -6.71
CA ARG A 20 -45.28 54.93 -7.57
C ARG A 20 -45.00 53.54 -7.00
N ARG A 21 -46.03 52.80 -6.59
CA ARG A 21 -45.92 51.41 -6.14
C ARG A 21 -45.54 50.53 -7.35
N SER A 22 -44.25 50.31 -7.56
CA SER A 22 -43.77 49.31 -8.52
C SER A 22 -43.90 47.89 -7.92
N PRO A 23 -44.32 46.88 -8.70
CA PRO A 23 -44.41 45.48 -8.24
C PRO A 23 -43.14 44.96 -7.54
N GLN A 24 -41.98 45.51 -7.92
CA GLN A 24 -40.67 45.21 -7.36
C GLN A 24 -40.50 45.55 -5.87
N LEU A 25 -41.24 46.53 -5.33
CA LEU A 25 -41.15 46.88 -3.90
C LEU A 25 -41.88 45.87 -3.01
N LEU A 26 -43.04 45.38 -3.47
CA LEU A 26 -43.83 44.40 -2.74
C LEU A 26 -43.10 43.06 -2.65
N ASP A 27 -42.46 42.63 -3.72
CA ASP A 27 -41.67 41.39 -3.75
C ASP A 27 -40.43 41.49 -2.85
N LYS A 28 -39.76 42.65 -2.82
CA LYS A 28 -38.68 42.93 -1.85
C LYS A 28 -39.18 42.85 -0.41
N LEU A 29 -40.34 43.42 -0.10
CA LEU A 29 -40.91 43.37 1.26
C LEU A 29 -41.27 41.94 1.69
N LYS A 30 -41.92 41.17 0.80
CA LYS A 30 -42.25 39.76 1.03
C LYS A 30 -40.99 38.94 1.32
N PHE A 31 -39.94 39.14 0.52
CA PHE A 31 -38.64 38.51 0.76
C PHE A 31 -38.08 38.84 2.14
N TRP A 32 -38.03 40.12 2.54
CA TRP A 32 -37.45 40.51 3.83
C TRP A 32 -38.23 39.94 5.03
N ILE A 33 -39.55 39.88 4.93
CA ILE A 33 -40.40 39.25 5.96
C ILE A 33 -40.08 37.76 6.04
N TYR A 34 -40.05 37.07 4.89
CA TYR A 34 -39.72 35.65 4.82
C TYR A 34 -38.31 35.36 5.36
N TYR A 35 -37.31 36.09 4.88
CA TYR A 35 -35.93 36.00 5.32
C TYR A 35 -35.78 36.19 6.83
N LYS A 36 -36.43 37.20 7.42
CA LYS A 36 -36.37 37.45 8.86
C LYS A 36 -37.08 36.35 9.67
N ALA A 37 -38.18 35.79 9.15
CA ALA A 37 -38.87 34.68 9.78
C ALA A 37 -37.98 33.42 9.79
N GLN A 38 -37.39 33.08 8.65
CA GLN A 38 -36.44 31.98 8.53
C GLN A 38 -35.22 32.19 9.43
N ALA A 39 -34.74 33.44 9.56
CA ALA A 39 -33.67 33.77 10.48
C ALA A 39 -33.99 33.50 11.95
N GLY A 40 -35.22 33.81 12.36
CA GLY A 40 -35.72 33.47 13.69
C GLY A 40 -35.75 31.96 13.92
N ILE A 41 -36.24 31.18 12.96
CA ILE A 41 -36.31 29.70 13.04
C ILE A 41 -34.90 29.10 13.10
N ALA A 42 -34.02 29.49 12.19
CA ALA A 42 -32.63 29.06 12.15
C ALA A 42 -31.91 29.34 13.48
N ASN A 43 -32.11 30.53 14.06
CA ASN A 43 -31.46 30.88 15.32
C ASN A 43 -31.97 30.07 16.52
N ARG A 44 -33.25 29.66 16.51
CA ARG A 44 -33.79 28.72 17.52
C ARG A 44 -33.09 27.37 17.42
N HIS A 45 -33.08 26.77 16.23
CA HIS A 45 -32.37 25.50 16.00
C HIS A 45 -30.88 25.57 16.36
N ARG A 46 -30.21 26.68 16.05
CA ARG A 46 -28.81 26.88 16.44
C ARG A 46 -28.64 26.96 17.97
N LYS A 47 -29.53 27.64 18.69
CA LYS A 47 -29.50 27.67 20.16
C LYS A 47 -29.75 26.28 20.77
N ASP A 48 -30.70 25.53 20.23
CA ASP A 48 -30.95 24.15 20.65
C ASP A 48 -29.72 23.27 20.41
N GLY A 49 -29.07 23.44 19.25
CA GLY A 49 -27.81 22.78 18.93
C GLY A 49 -26.69 23.13 19.92
N ASN A 50 -26.57 24.40 20.33
CA ASN A 50 -25.62 24.82 21.35
C ASN A 50 -25.89 24.12 22.69
N ASN A 51 -27.16 23.99 23.09
CA ASN A 51 -27.54 23.31 24.33
C ASN A 51 -27.13 21.83 24.29
N HIS A 52 -27.42 21.12 23.20
CA HIS A 52 -26.96 19.74 23.01
C HIS A 52 -25.43 19.63 23.00
N TYR A 53 -24.74 20.59 22.37
CA TYR A 53 -23.28 20.63 22.35
C TYR A 53 -22.69 20.76 23.76
N HIS A 54 -23.24 21.63 24.60
CA HIS A 54 -22.80 21.78 26.00
C HIS A 54 -23.04 20.51 26.83
N LYS A 55 -24.09 19.75 26.52
CA LYS A 55 -24.36 18.42 27.10
C LYS A 55 -23.49 17.31 26.51
N LYS A 56 -22.58 17.61 25.58
CA LYS A 56 -21.76 16.65 24.81
C LYS A 56 -22.55 15.68 23.95
N GLU A 57 -23.81 16.01 23.64
CA GLU A 57 -24.67 15.25 22.73
C GLU A 57 -24.42 15.68 21.28
N TYR A 58 -23.21 15.39 20.77
CA TYR A 58 -22.74 15.97 19.52
C TYR A 58 -23.60 15.60 18.30
N GLN A 59 -24.13 14.38 18.23
CA GLN A 59 -25.02 13.98 17.13
C GLN A 59 -26.34 14.78 17.13
N ASN A 60 -26.93 15.01 18.30
CA ASN A 60 -28.13 15.83 18.45
C ASN A 60 -27.84 17.29 18.07
N ALA A 61 -26.67 17.80 18.50
CA ALA A 61 -26.22 19.13 18.11
C ALA A 61 -26.08 19.27 16.59
N ILE A 62 -25.45 18.29 15.92
CA ILE A 62 -25.30 18.24 14.45
C ILE A 62 -26.67 18.26 13.77
N ASN A 63 -27.65 17.50 14.26
CA ASN A 63 -29.00 17.47 13.71
C ASN A 63 -29.66 18.86 13.82
N CYS A 64 -29.57 19.52 14.98
CA CYS A 64 -30.11 20.85 15.19
C CYS A 64 -29.41 21.91 14.30
N TYR A 65 -28.08 21.90 14.21
CA TYR A 65 -27.38 22.82 13.31
C TYR A 65 -27.71 22.57 11.84
N THR A 66 -27.88 21.32 11.44
CA THR A 66 -28.30 20.97 10.07
C THR A 66 -29.69 21.50 9.76
N ARG A 67 -30.64 21.43 10.71
CA ARG A 67 -31.95 22.09 10.57
C ARG A 67 -31.81 23.62 10.46
N ALA A 68 -30.93 24.23 11.26
CA ALA A 68 -30.66 25.67 11.16
C ALA A 68 -30.08 26.09 9.81
N ILE A 69 -29.20 25.27 9.22
CA ILE A 69 -28.59 25.47 7.90
C ILE A 69 -29.65 25.35 6.79
N LYS A 70 -30.57 24.38 6.89
CA LYS A 70 -31.68 24.20 5.93
C LYS A 70 -32.66 25.37 5.87
N CYS A 71 -32.73 26.18 6.93
CA CYS A 71 -33.55 27.39 6.96
C CYS A 71 -32.93 28.57 6.18
N ASP A 72 -31.84 28.37 5.41
CA ASP A 72 -31.29 29.45 4.59
C ASP A 72 -32.24 29.82 3.43
N ALA A 73 -32.90 30.96 3.59
CA ALA A 73 -33.86 31.52 2.64
C ALA A 73 -33.24 31.88 1.27
N SER A 74 -31.91 31.83 1.13
CA SER A 74 -31.21 32.07 -0.14
C SER A 74 -31.50 31.02 -1.23
N GLN A 75 -32.02 29.84 -0.85
CA GLN A 75 -32.30 28.73 -1.77
C GLN A 75 -33.69 28.77 -2.43
N GLU A 76 -34.65 29.55 -1.89
CA GLU A 76 -36.07 29.46 -2.28
C GLU A 76 -36.54 30.57 -3.24
N TYR A 77 -35.84 31.71 -3.32
CA TYR A 77 -36.19 32.81 -4.23
C TYR A 77 -35.32 32.82 -5.51
N PRO A 78 -35.93 32.84 -6.72
CA PRO A 78 -35.22 32.74 -7.99
C PRO A 78 -34.35 33.97 -8.33
N TYR A 79 -33.44 33.72 -9.28
CA TYR A 79 -32.29 34.51 -9.73
C TYR A 79 -32.53 36.01 -10.07
N SER A 80 -33.78 36.47 -10.20
CA SER A 80 -34.10 37.85 -10.60
C SER A 80 -33.87 38.90 -9.50
N VAL A 81 -33.78 38.49 -8.22
CA VAL A 81 -33.45 39.39 -7.08
C VAL A 81 -31.97 39.25 -6.66
N HIS A 82 -31.22 38.33 -7.28
CA HIS A 82 -29.90 37.86 -6.85
C HIS A 82 -28.77 38.90 -7.02
N GLN A 83 -28.85 39.78 -8.04
CA GLN A 83 -27.80 40.76 -8.33
C GLN A 83 -27.66 41.83 -7.24
N TYR A 84 -28.76 42.22 -6.57
CA TYR A 84 -28.75 43.10 -5.40
C TYR A 84 -28.39 42.38 -4.09
N MET A 85 -28.46 41.05 -4.07
CA MET A 85 -28.54 40.24 -2.84
C MET A 85 -27.32 39.36 -2.55
N ARG A 86 -26.30 39.33 -3.43
CA ARG A 86 -25.01 38.65 -3.18
C ARG A 86 -24.33 39.04 -1.85
N ARG A 87 -24.72 40.18 -1.27
CA ARG A 87 -24.24 40.73 0.01
C ARG A 87 -25.07 40.36 1.25
N PHE A 88 -26.32 39.91 1.12
CA PHE A 88 -27.16 39.62 2.28
C PHE A 88 -27.08 38.14 2.64
N ARG A 89 -26.01 37.80 3.37
CA ARG A 89 -25.76 36.45 3.86
C ARG A 89 -26.36 36.28 5.23
N HIS A 90 -27.09 35.20 5.42
CA HIS A 90 -27.70 34.88 6.69
C HIS A 90 -26.64 34.73 7.79
N PRO A 91 -26.53 35.67 8.77
CA PRO A 91 -25.42 35.61 9.75
C PRO A 91 -25.44 34.33 10.59
N VAL A 92 -26.65 33.78 10.81
CA VAL A 92 -26.84 32.52 11.53
C VAL A 92 -26.40 31.30 10.71
N TYR A 93 -26.39 31.38 9.37
CA TYR A 93 -25.97 30.26 8.51
C TYR A 93 -24.49 29.96 8.72
N SER A 94 -23.65 30.99 8.52
CA SER A 94 -22.21 30.93 8.74
C SER A 94 -21.86 30.51 10.18
N ALA A 95 -22.59 31.02 11.18
CA ALA A 95 -22.43 30.59 12.57
C ALA A 95 -22.85 29.12 12.81
N SER A 96 -23.92 28.65 12.17
CA SER A 96 -24.40 27.27 12.32
C SER A 96 -23.45 26.26 11.68
N LEU A 97 -22.86 26.59 10.52
CA LEU A 97 -21.78 25.80 9.91
C LEU A 97 -20.58 25.70 10.85
N ALA A 98 -20.09 26.82 11.39
CA ALA A 98 -18.96 26.81 12.33
C ALA A 98 -19.26 26.01 13.62
N ASN A 99 -20.50 26.02 14.09
CA ASN A 99 -20.92 25.26 15.26
C ASN A 99 -21.07 23.76 14.94
N ARG A 100 -21.60 23.40 13.76
CA ARG A 100 -21.67 22.01 13.30
C ARG A 100 -20.28 21.42 13.10
N ALA A 101 -19.37 22.18 12.50
CA ALA A 101 -17.96 21.81 12.41
C ALA A 101 -17.35 21.52 13.79
N SER A 102 -17.65 22.34 14.81
CA SER A 102 -17.17 22.09 16.17
C SER A 102 -17.66 20.75 16.72
N ALA A 103 -18.90 20.37 16.43
CA ALA A 103 -19.46 19.07 16.81
C ALA A 103 -18.79 17.92 16.03
N TYR A 104 -18.54 18.08 14.73
CA TYR A 104 -17.77 17.11 13.94
C TYR A 104 -16.35 16.93 14.48
N MET A 105 -15.64 18.02 14.84
CA MET A 105 -14.31 17.92 15.47
C MET A 105 -14.35 17.10 16.77
N ALA A 106 -15.38 17.30 17.60
CA ALA A 106 -15.54 16.55 18.85
C ALA A 106 -15.77 15.04 18.62
N LEU A 107 -16.35 14.66 17.48
CA LEU A 107 -16.50 13.28 17.04
C LEU A 107 -15.27 12.73 16.29
N GLY A 108 -14.27 13.57 15.99
CA GLY A 108 -13.11 13.19 15.17
C GLY A 108 -13.37 13.22 13.66
N GLU A 109 -14.51 13.74 13.20
CA GLU A 109 -14.87 13.87 11.78
C GLU A 109 -14.25 15.12 11.15
N TYR A 110 -12.92 15.18 11.12
CA TYR A 110 -12.18 16.38 10.70
C TYR A 110 -12.39 16.78 9.24
N GLN A 111 -12.64 15.82 8.34
CA GLN A 111 -12.91 16.09 6.92
C GLN A 111 -14.20 16.92 6.75
N ARG A 112 -15.31 16.44 7.29
CA ARG A 112 -16.61 17.15 7.28
C ARG A 112 -16.54 18.48 8.02
N SER A 113 -15.82 18.52 9.15
CA SER A 113 -15.57 19.77 9.87
C SER A 113 -14.85 20.82 9.00
N SER A 114 -13.82 20.40 8.26
CA SER A 114 -13.04 21.31 7.41
C SER A 114 -13.89 21.92 6.28
N GLU A 115 -14.81 21.13 5.71
CA GLU A 115 -15.73 21.56 4.67
C GLU A 115 -16.70 22.64 5.21
N ASP A 116 -17.33 22.36 6.35
CA ASP A 116 -18.22 23.31 7.03
C ASP A 116 -17.50 24.60 7.43
N LEU A 117 -16.27 24.51 7.95
CA LEU A 117 -15.48 25.68 8.34
C LEU A 117 -15.06 26.52 7.15
N ARG A 118 -14.64 25.88 6.05
CA ARG A 118 -14.28 26.59 4.82
C ARG A 118 -15.48 27.38 4.32
N GLU A 119 -16.66 26.75 4.23
CA GLU A 119 -17.87 27.45 3.82
C GLU A 119 -18.27 28.53 4.84
N ALA A 120 -18.17 28.27 6.14
CA ALA A 120 -18.47 29.25 7.17
C ALA A 120 -17.61 30.52 7.03
N ILE A 121 -16.31 30.36 6.74
CA ILE A 121 -15.37 31.46 6.51
C ILE A 121 -15.70 32.17 5.20
N ASP A 122 -15.89 31.41 4.11
CA ASP A 122 -16.20 31.98 2.79
C ASP A 122 -17.52 32.77 2.82
N ARG A 123 -18.45 32.39 3.71
CA ARG A 123 -19.76 33.02 3.95
C ARG A 123 -19.77 34.10 5.03
N PHE A 124 -18.65 34.38 5.68
CA PHE A 124 -18.55 35.38 6.75
C PHE A 124 -18.43 36.80 6.17
N ASP A 125 -19.18 37.76 6.72
CA ASP A 125 -19.07 39.18 6.32
C ASP A 125 -17.93 39.84 7.10
N PRO A 126 -16.86 40.29 6.42
CA PRO A 126 -15.63 40.73 7.06
C PRO A 126 -15.67 42.19 7.54
N SER A 127 -16.83 42.86 7.69
CA SER A 127 -16.88 44.20 8.30
C SER A 127 -16.03 44.20 9.58
N LEU A 128 -14.92 44.94 9.55
CA LEU A 128 -13.73 44.69 10.39
C LEU A 128 -13.91 45.27 11.80
N THR A 129 -14.94 44.79 12.50
CA THR A 129 -15.13 45.04 13.92
C THR A 129 -14.22 44.09 14.71
N GLU A 130 -13.79 44.51 15.90
CA GLU A 130 -12.94 43.68 16.76
C GLU A 130 -13.56 42.30 17.06
N SER A 131 -14.89 42.26 17.24
CA SER A 131 -15.67 41.03 17.43
C SER A 131 -15.64 40.10 16.20
N ASN A 132 -15.70 40.68 14.99
CA ASN A 132 -15.63 39.91 13.75
C ASN A 132 -14.20 39.39 13.49
N ARG A 133 -13.17 40.17 13.84
CA ARG A 133 -11.76 39.74 13.80
C ARG A 133 -11.54 38.50 14.68
N ALA A 134 -11.94 38.56 15.95
CA ALA A 134 -11.83 37.43 16.88
C ALA A 134 -12.59 36.19 16.38
N THR A 135 -13.78 36.39 15.80
CA THR A 135 -14.60 35.29 15.24
C THR A 135 -13.91 34.63 14.04
N LEU A 136 -13.31 35.42 13.15
CA LEU A 136 -12.56 34.92 12.00
C LEU A 136 -11.33 34.12 12.47
N ILE A 137 -10.52 34.67 13.39
CA ILE A 137 -9.36 33.99 13.98
C ILE A 137 -9.75 32.62 14.54
N LYS A 138 -10.80 32.57 15.36
CA LYS A 138 -11.29 31.32 15.94
C LYS A 138 -11.66 30.27 14.89
N ARG A 139 -12.30 30.68 13.79
CA ARG A 139 -12.72 29.76 12.72
C ARG A 139 -11.53 29.29 11.88
N VAL A 140 -10.63 30.19 11.51
CA VAL A 140 -9.41 29.85 10.77
C VAL A 140 -8.54 28.90 11.59
N PHE A 141 -8.30 29.18 12.88
CA PHE A 141 -7.54 28.28 13.74
C PHE A 141 -8.19 26.89 13.88
N ARG A 142 -9.53 26.81 13.91
CA ARG A 142 -10.23 25.51 13.89
C ARG A 142 -10.05 24.78 12.56
N LEU A 143 -10.09 25.51 11.44
CA LEU A 143 -9.86 24.93 10.12
C LEU A 143 -8.44 24.37 10.00
N VAL A 144 -7.43 25.13 10.47
CA VAL A 144 -6.04 24.68 10.52
C VAL A 144 -5.90 23.44 11.39
N ARG A 145 -6.54 23.39 12.57
CA ARG A 145 -6.53 22.17 13.41
C ARG A 145 -7.18 20.97 12.72
N CYS A 146 -8.23 21.16 11.92
CA CYS A 146 -8.79 20.07 11.12
C CYS A 146 -7.77 19.57 10.09
N HIS A 147 -7.08 20.48 9.40
CA HIS A 147 -6.03 20.10 8.45
C HIS A 147 -4.83 19.42 9.12
N LEU A 148 -4.40 19.87 10.30
CA LEU A 148 -3.36 19.19 11.09
C LEU A 148 -3.81 17.79 11.54
N ALA A 149 -5.07 17.61 11.94
CA ALA A 149 -5.62 16.30 12.27
C ALA A 149 -5.76 15.35 11.06
N LEU A 150 -5.81 15.91 9.85
CA LEU A 150 -5.75 15.18 8.58
C LEU A 150 -4.31 15.08 8.04
N LEU A 151 -3.32 15.61 8.79
CA LEU A 151 -1.92 15.75 8.39
C LEU A 151 -1.72 16.43 7.01
N ASP A 152 -2.59 17.38 6.66
CA ASP A 152 -2.51 18.19 5.44
C ASP A 152 -1.92 19.58 5.74
N GLY A 153 -0.59 19.66 5.71
CA GLY A 153 0.12 20.92 5.95
C GLY A 153 -0.14 21.99 4.89
N LEU A 154 -0.35 21.63 3.62
CA LEU A 154 -0.56 22.63 2.57
C LEU A 154 -1.89 23.35 2.76
N ARG A 155 -2.98 22.60 2.99
CA ARG A 155 -4.28 23.21 3.29
C ARG A 155 -4.29 23.98 4.61
N GLY A 156 -3.52 23.52 5.60
CA GLY A 156 -3.30 24.29 6.83
C GLY A 156 -2.67 25.65 6.56
N LEU A 157 -1.66 25.71 5.68
CA LEU A 157 -0.97 26.96 5.35
C LEU A 157 -1.88 27.89 4.54
N ASP A 158 -2.63 27.35 3.59
CA ASP A 158 -3.62 28.11 2.81
C ASP A 158 -4.74 28.66 3.69
N ALA A 159 -5.15 27.92 4.74
CA ALA A 159 -6.10 28.43 5.71
C ALA A 159 -5.54 29.61 6.51
N LEU A 160 -4.27 29.57 6.93
CA LEU A 160 -3.61 30.68 7.63
C LEU A 160 -3.46 31.92 6.73
N ARG A 161 -3.31 31.75 5.42
CA ARG A 161 -3.27 32.86 4.44
C ARG A 161 -4.60 33.61 4.29
N LYS A 162 -5.70 33.13 4.90
CA LYS A 162 -6.99 33.84 4.92
C LYS A 162 -6.98 35.07 5.85
N PHE A 163 -5.91 35.30 6.61
CA PHE A 163 -5.76 36.54 7.37
C PHE A 163 -5.27 37.65 6.45
N ASP A 164 -6.12 38.65 6.23
CA ASP A 164 -5.77 39.88 5.50
C ASP A 164 -5.03 40.91 6.39
N PHE A 165 -4.56 40.50 7.58
CA PHE A 165 -3.86 41.33 8.55
C PHE A 165 -2.71 40.56 9.19
N GLN A 166 -1.76 41.30 9.77
CA GLN A 166 -0.64 40.72 10.52
C GLN A 166 -0.96 40.72 12.02
N PHE A 167 -0.48 39.69 12.72
CA PHE A 167 -0.58 39.63 14.17
C PHE A 167 0.53 40.47 14.81
N HIS A 168 0.18 41.32 15.77
CA HIS A 168 1.14 42.09 16.56
C HIS A 168 1.67 41.24 17.73
N PRO A 169 2.90 41.46 18.23
CA PRO A 169 3.44 40.76 19.42
C PRO A 169 2.57 40.80 20.69
N HIS A 170 1.61 41.72 20.77
CA HIS A 170 0.70 41.88 21.91
C HIS A 170 -0.70 41.30 21.64
N ASP A 171 -0.96 40.77 20.45
CA ASP A 171 -2.23 40.10 20.18
C ASP A 171 -2.34 38.82 21.03
N PRO A 172 -3.48 38.56 21.70
CA PRO A 172 -3.64 37.37 22.55
C PRO A 172 -3.51 36.05 21.76
N ASP A 173 -3.78 36.09 20.46
CA ASP A 173 -3.78 34.94 19.56
C ASP A 173 -2.43 34.65 18.89
N ILE A 174 -1.41 35.51 19.03
CA ILE A 174 -0.11 35.37 18.33
C ILE A 174 0.60 34.05 18.66
N SER A 175 0.58 33.65 19.95
CA SER A 175 1.20 32.41 20.40
C SER A 175 0.55 31.18 19.75
N GLU A 176 -0.79 31.19 19.64
CA GLU A 176 -1.52 30.10 18.98
C GLU A 176 -1.26 30.11 17.47
N TYR A 177 -1.24 31.30 16.85
CA TYR A 177 -0.89 31.44 15.44
C TYR A 177 0.48 30.83 15.13
N GLN A 178 1.52 31.21 15.89
CA GLN A 178 2.89 30.70 15.72
C GLN A 178 2.97 29.18 15.94
N ARG A 179 2.23 28.65 16.93
CA ARG A 179 2.14 27.21 17.18
C ARG A 179 1.47 26.47 16.01
N LEU A 180 0.40 27.00 15.44
CA LEU A 180 -0.27 26.39 14.29
C LEU A 180 0.57 26.51 13.02
N LEU A 181 1.23 27.65 12.80
CA LEU A 181 2.12 27.88 11.68
C LEU A 181 3.31 26.89 11.70
N SER A 182 4.03 26.79 12.81
CA SER A 182 5.17 25.87 12.94
C SER A 182 4.80 24.40 12.72
N ARG A 183 3.65 23.95 13.24
CA ARG A 183 3.13 22.58 12.99
C ARG A 183 2.79 22.36 11.52
N THR A 184 2.23 23.36 10.87
CA THR A 184 1.87 23.32 9.45
C THR A 184 3.12 23.28 8.58
N GLU A 185 4.10 24.14 8.88
CA GLU A 185 5.40 24.19 8.19
C GLU A 185 6.18 22.90 8.34
N LEU A 186 6.14 22.24 9.51
CA LEU A 186 6.73 20.91 9.70
C LEU A 186 6.22 19.92 8.64
N LEU A 187 4.90 19.83 8.46
CA LEU A 187 4.30 18.90 7.50
C LEU A 187 4.67 19.27 6.05
N VAL A 188 4.65 20.57 5.73
CA VAL A 188 5.05 21.07 4.40
C VAL A 188 6.52 20.76 4.11
N ASN A 189 7.41 20.92 5.08
CA ASN A 189 8.84 20.67 4.91
C ASN A 189 9.12 19.18 4.70
N ILE A 190 8.43 18.28 5.41
CA ILE A 190 8.60 16.84 5.17
C ILE A 190 8.07 16.47 3.78
N LYS A 191 6.91 17.00 3.36
CA LYS A 191 6.38 16.78 2.01
C LYS A 191 7.38 17.26 0.93
N LYS A 192 7.94 18.46 1.09
CA LYS A 192 9.00 18.98 0.20
C LYS A 192 10.22 18.07 0.15
N SER A 193 10.64 17.51 1.29
CA SER A 193 11.74 16.54 1.32
C SER A 193 11.44 15.30 0.48
N ILE A 194 10.21 14.78 0.57
CA ILE A 194 9.76 13.63 -0.24
C ILE A 194 9.74 13.98 -1.72
N ASP A 195 9.17 15.13 -2.08
CA ASP A 195 9.08 15.55 -3.49
C ASP A 195 10.48 15.80 -4.09
N ASN A 196 11.42 16.32 -3.29
CA ASN A 196 12.83 16.46 -3.67
C ASN A 196 13.50 15.08 -3.85
N SER A 197 13.25 14.13 -2.93
CA SER A 197 13.75 12.76 -3.07
C SER A 197 13.22 12.07 -4.33
N ARG A 198 11.95 12.24 -4.66
CA ARG A 198 11.37 11.72 -5.92
C ARG A 198 12.04 12.32 -7.16
N SER A 199 12.28 13.63 -7.15
CA SER A 199 12.82 14.34 -8.31
C SER A 199 14.30 14.03 -8.55
N THR A 200 15.08 13.90 -7.48
CA THR A 200 16.54 13.66 -7.55
C THR A 200 16.91 12.18 -7.46
N ASN A 201 15.97 11.31 -7.06
CA ASN A 201 16.20 9.93 -6.65
C ASN A 201 17.32 9.79 -5.59
N GLN A 202 17.44 10.78 -4.70
CA GLN A 202 18.45 10.86 -3.66
C GLN A 202 17.82 11.22 -2.30
N TYR A 203 18.62 11.13 -1.23
CA TYR A 203 18.22 11.55 0.13
C TYR A 203 17.06 10.75 0.76
N TRP A 204 16.72 9.58 0.22
CA TRP A 204 15.65 8.72 0.74
C TRP A 204 15.84 8.35 2.22
N GLN A 205 17.09 8.19 2.68
CA GLN A 205 17.37 7.90 4.09
C GLN A 205 17.03 9.09 5.01
N THR A 206 17.34 10.31 4.59
CA THR A 206 16.97 11.54 5.32
C THR A 206 15.46 11.70 5.37
N THR A 207 14.79 11.49 4.24
CA THR A 207 13.33 11.52 4.14
C THR A 207 12.67 10.47 5.04
N LEU A 208 13.19 9.24 5.06
CA LEU A 208 12.69 8.18 5.96
C LEU A 208 12.84 8.57 7.43
N ASN A 209 13.99 9.12 7.84
CA ASN A 209 14.23 9.55 9.22
C ASN A 209 13.23 10.65 9.63
N LEU A 210 12.94 11.60 8.72
CA LEU A 210 11.95 12.64 8.96
C LEU A 210 10.54 12.06 9.16
N ILE A 211 10.11 11.13 8.30
CA ILE A 211 8.82 10.46 8.40
C ILE A 211 8.72 9.62 9.68
N GLN A 212 9.76 8.88 10.04
CA GLN A 212 9.80 8.10 11.29
C GLN A 212 9.77 8.98 12.54
N SER A 213 10.33 10.20 12.46
CA SER A 213 10.24 11.17 13.56
C SER A 213 8.85 11.81 13.71
N LEU A 214 7.97 11.68 12.70
CA LEU A 214 6.68 12.34 12.66
C LEU A 214 5.78 11.87 13.81
N ASP A 215 5.71 10.56 14.08
CA ASP A 215 4.87 9.98 15.13
C ASP A 215 5.12 10.64 16.48
N LYS A 216 6.40 10.80 16.86
CA LYS A 216 6.83 11.48 18.09
C LYS A 216 6.51 12.98 18.10
N LYS A 217 6.55 13.64 16.94
CA LYS A 217 6.28 15.07 16.80
C LYS A 217 4.79 15.41 16.85
N ILE A 218 3.93 14.50 16.37
CA ILE A 218 2.47 14.71 16.33
C ILE A 218 1.75 14.20 17.57
N GLU A 219 2.34 13.29 18.34
CA GLU A 219 1.83 12.84 19.64
C GLU A 219 1.41 14.00 20.57
N PRO A 220 2.23 15.04 20.81
CA PRO A 220 1.84 16.17 21.68
C PRO A 220 0.77 17.09 21.06
N TRP A 221 0.27 16.83 19.85
CA TRP A 221 -0.78 17.66 19.25
C TRP A 221 -2.17 17.36 19.81
N GLY A 222 -2.35 16.19 20.45
CA GLY A 222 -3.60 15.81 21.12
C GLY A 222 -4.72 15.34 20.19
N PHE A 223 -4.42 15.07 18.91
CA PHE A 223 -5.38 14.45 17.98
C PHE A 223 -5.36 12.92 18.12
N LYS A 224 -6.49 12.28 17.80
CA LYS A 224 -6.59 10.81 17.77
C LYS A 224 -6.14 10.32 16.40
N PHE A 225 -4.92 9.77 16.34
CA PHE A 225 -4.39 9.14 15.13
C PHE A 225 -4.42 7.61 15.25
N ASN A 226 -4.66 6.93 14.13
CA ASN A 226 -4.28 5.54 13.99
C ASN A 226 -2.81 5.48 13.55
N TYR A 227 -1.89 5.24 14.47
CA TYR A 227 -0.45 5.18 14.15
C TYR A 227 -0.07 4.01 13.23
N ALA A 228 -0.94 3.01 13.07
CA ALA A 228 -0.73 1.94 12.09
C ALA A 228 -0.97 2.41 10.65
N CYS A 229 -1.83 3.42 10.46
CA CYS A 229 -2.12 4.03 9.17
C CYS A 229 -2.48 5.50 9.37
N LEU A 230 -1.47 6.36 9.27
CA LEU A 230 -1.65 7.80 9.38
C LEU A 230 -2.57 8.30 8.25
N PRO A 231 -3.43 9.31 8.52
CA PRO A 231 -4.31 9.89 7.52
C PRO A 231 -3.58 10.32 6.25
N GLY A 232 -4.21 10.18 5.09
CA GLY A 232 -3.63 10.64 3.82
C GLY A 232 -2.47 9.78 3.33
N SER A 233 -1.45 10.41 2.73
CA SER A 233 -0.39 9.68 1.99
C SER A 233 0.84 9.29 2.82
N TRP A 234 0.89 9.64 4.11
CA TRP A 234 2.12 9.55 4.93
C TRP A 234 2.65 8.13 5.09
N THR A 235 1.76 7.17 5.35
CA THR A 235 2.19 5.77 5.53
C THR A 235 2.69 5.17 4.21
N TYR A 236 2.09 5.56 3.08
CA TYR A 236 2.56 5.17 1.75
C TYR A 236 3.92 5.78 1.41
N TRP A 237 4.16 7.04 1.79
CA TRP A 237 5.48 7.66 1.61
C TRP A 237 6.56 6.98 2.44
N LYS A 238 6.21 6.42 3.61
CA LYS A 238 7.11 5.57 4.40
C LYS A 238 7.45 4.28 3.65
N VAL A 239 6.45 3.60 3.08
CA VAL A 239 6.64 2.38 2.27
C VAL A 239 7.51 2.67 1.05
N GLU A 240 7.21 3.75 0.33
CA GLU A 240 7.98 4.22 -0.83
C GLU A 240 9.44 4.48 -0.47
N ALA A 241 9.70 5.22 0.61
CA ALA A 241 11.07 5.49 1.06
C ALA A 241 11.83 4.21 1.45
N LEU A 242 11.17 3.26 2.11
CA LEU A 242 11.77 1.96 2.44
C LEU A 242 12.09 1.14 1.19
N ALA A 243 11.18 1.11 0.22
CA ALA A 243 11.38 0.42 -1.06
C ALA A 243 12.59 1.00 -1.82
N HIS A 244 12.70 2.34 -1.91
CA HIS A 244 13.82 3.01 -2.54
C HIS A 244 15.17 2.76 -1.84
N LEU A 245 15.16 2.42 -0.54
CA LEU A 245 16.35 2.04 0.21
C LEU A 245 16.67 0.53 0.12
N GLY A 246 15.88 -0.25 -0.64
CA GLY A 246 16.03 -1.70 -0.74
C GLY A 246 15.56 -2.48 0.51
N LYS A 247 14.88 -1.80 1.46
CA LYS A 247 14.37 -2.40 2.71
C LYS A 247 13.00 -3.03 2.49
N THR A 248 12.98 -4.10 1.70
CA THR A 248 11.76 -4.75 1.19
C THR A 248 10.89 -5.40 2.27
N VAL A 249 11.48 -6.01 3.30
CA VAL A 249 10.76 -6.65 4.42
C VAL A 249 10.03 -5.60 5.24
N GLU A 250 10.73 -4.55 5.68
CA GLU A 250 10.16 -3.47 6.47
C GLU A 250 9.09 -2.70 5.68
N ALA A 251 9.29 -2.52 4.37
CA ALA A 251 8.30 -1.90 3.50
C ALA A 251 7.00 -2.72 3.43
N GLU A 252 7.13 -4.05 3.30
CA GLU A 252 5.97 -4.96 3.27
C GLU A 252 5.24 -5.02 4.61
N GLU A 253 5.97 -5.08 5.74
CA GLU A 253 5.35 -5.06 7.08
C GLU A 253 4.55 -3.78 7.35
N VAL A 254 5.04 -2.63 6.87
CA VAL A 254 4.29 -1.37 6.96
C VAL A 254 3.07 -1.44 6.04
N LEU A 255 3.23 -1.91 4.80
CA LEU A 255 2.14 -2.00 3.83
C LEU A 255 1.01 -2.96 4.29
N ASP A 256 1.35 -4.12 4.85
CA ASP A 256 0.38 -5.09 5.36
C ASP A 256 -0.42 -4.53 6.54
N ARG A 257 0.22 -3.74 7.41
CA ARG A 257 -0.47 -3.02 8.48
C ARG A 257 -1.43 -1.98 7.92
N CYS A 258 -1.05 -1.25 6.87
CA CYS A 258 -1.93 -0.30 6.19
C CYS A 258 -3.15 -1.00 5.57
N ILE A 259 -2.94 -2.09 4.83
CA ILE A 259 -4.02 -2.81 4.15
C ILE A 259 -5.07 -3.31 5.15
N LYS A 260 -4.63 -3.74 6.34
CA LYS A 260 -5.53 -4.16 7.42
C LYS A 260 -6.30 -2.99 8.06
N ALA A 261 -5.73 -1.78 8.03
CA ALA A 261 -6.27 -0.61 8.72
C ALA A 261 -7.13 0.30 7.83
N ASP A 262 -6.85 0.39 6.53
CA ASP A 262 -7.53 1.26 5.58
C ASP A 262 -7.71 0.56 4.22
N THR A 263 -8.96 0.41 3.78
CA THR A 263 -9.34 -0.16 2.47
C THR A 263 -9.82 0.90 1.49
N THR A 264 -9.85 2.17 1.87
CA THR A 264 -10.46 3.25 1.06
C THR A 264 -9.52 3.76 -0.03
N ASN A 265 -8.21 3.72 0.20
CA ASN A 265 -7.18 4.27 -0.70
C ASN A 265 -6.53 3.20 -1.60
N VAL A 266 -7.36 2.46 -2.35
CA VAL A 266 -6.94 1.29 -3.15
C VAL A 266 -5.83 1.62 -4.15
N ASP A 267 -5.86 2.77 -4.81
CA ASP A 267 -4.87 3.12 -5.82
C ASP A 267 -3.48 3.40 -5.23
N LEU A 268 -3.42 4.08 -4.07
CA LEU A 268 -2.16 4.30 -3.36
C LEU A 268 -1.57 2.98 -2.84
N ILE A 269 -2.41 2.07 -2.35
CA ILE A 269 -2.00 0.72 -1.94
C ILE A 269 -1.39 -0.04 -3.12
N ARG A 270 -2.03 -0.01 -4.30
CA ARG A 270 -1.54 -0.68 -5.51
C ARG A 270 -0.18 -0.15 -5.95
N VAL A 271 -0.01 1.17 -5.98
CA VAL A 271 1.29 1.79 -6.35
C VAL A 271 2.37 1.43 -5.33
N ALA A 272 2.09 1.54 -4.03
CA ALA A 272 3.04 1.18 -2.99
C ALA A 272 3.43 -0.31 -3.06
N LYS A 273 2.46 -1.21 -3.32
CA LYS A 273 2.74 -2.63 -3.52
C LYS A 273 3.63 -2.88 -4.72
N ALA A 274 3.35 -2.24 -5.86
CA ALA A 274 4.16 -2.36 -7.07
C ALA A 274 5.61 -1.87 -6.87
N LEU A 275 5.84 -0.83 -6.05
CA LEU A 275 7.18 -0.38 -5.69
C LEU A 275 7.92 -1.40 -4.82
N VAL A 276 7.23 -1.98 -3.82
CA VAL A 276 7.81 -3.04 -2.98
C VAL A 276 8.15 -4.27 -3.81
N ASP A 277 7.28 -4.69 -4.71
CA ASP A 277 7.50 -5.85 -5.58
C ASP A 277 8.67 -5.60 -6.54
N LEU A 278 8.79 -4.40 -7.11
CA LEU A 278 9.97 -4.02 -7.91
C LEU A 278 11.26 -4.07 -7.07
N ALA A 279 11.24 -3.57 -5.83
CA ALA A 279 12.40 -3.63 -4.94
C ALA A 279 12.77 -5.08 -4.53
N LYS A 280 11.79 -6.00 -4.57
CA LYS A 280 12.00 -7.45 -4.40
C LYS A 280 12.49 -8.16 -5.67
N ALA A 281 12.78 -7.40 -6.73
CA ALA A 281 13.18 -7.90 -8.04
C ALA A 281 12.09 -8.68 -8.80
N ASP A 282 10.81 -8.42 -8.52
CA ASP A 282 9.71 -8.85 -9.38
C ASP A 282 9.62 -7.90 -10.59
N LEU A 283 9.82 -8.46 -11.78
CA LEU A 283 9.82 -7.74 -13.06
C LEU A 283 8.61 -8.10 -13.91
N SER A 284 7.42 -8.19 -13.30
CA SER A 284 6.20 -8.45 -14.07
C SER A 284 5.70 -7.22 -14.87
N MET A 285 5.16 -7.46 -16.05
CA MET A 285 4.48 -6.41 -16.84
C MET A 285 3.27 -5.79 -16.11
N SER A 286 2.69 -6.51 -15.14
CA SER A 286 1.60 -6.01 -14.31
C SER A 286 2.06 -4.88 -13.37
N ILE A 287 3.25 -5.02 -12.79
CA ILE A 287 3.91 -3.99 -11.96
C ILE A 287 4.18 -2.75 -12.81
N PHE A 288 4.76 -2.93 -14.00
CA PHE A 288 5.03 -1.81 -14.91
C PHE A 288 3.77 -0.98 -15.23
N LYS A 289 2.68 -1.65 -15.63
CA LYS A 289 1.40 -0.97 -15.92
C LYS A 289 0.86 -0.21 -14.72
N THR A 290 0.97 -0.80 -13.52
CA THR A 290 0.49 -0.17 -12.28
C THR A 290 1.29 1.09 -11.95
N LEU A 291 2.62 1.02 -12.08
CA LEU A 291 3.49 2.16 -11.78
C LEU A 291 3.36 3.29 -12.81
N LEU A 292 3.08 2.97 -14.09
CA LEU A 292 2.83 3.96 -15.13
C LEU A 292 1.57 4.80 -14.85
N CYS A 293 0.58 4.21 -14.17
CA CYS A 293 -0.64 4.90 -13.77
C CYS A 293 -0.49 5.74 -12.49
N ALA A 294 0.68 5.72 -11.83
CA ALA A 294 0.92 6.52 -10.63
C ALA A 294 1.08 8.03 -10.97
N ASN A 295 0.66 8.91 -10.06
CA ASN A 295 0.82 10.35 -10.22
C ASN A 295 1.59 10.96 -9.02
N PRO A 296 2.84 11.43 -9.20
CA PRO A 296 3.66 11.30 -10.41
C PRO A 296 4.19 9.87 -10.61
N ALA A 297 4.47 9.48 -11.86
CA ALA A 297 5.11 8.21 -12.15
C ALA A 297 6.55 8.21 -11.58
N PRO A 298 6.93 7.23 -10.77
CA PRO A 298 8.30 7.13 -10.25
C PRO A 298 9.34 7.10 -11.38
N ALA A 299 10.47 7.78 -11.21
CA ALA A 299 11.53 7.81 -12.23
C ALA A 299 12.03 6.41 -12.63
N CYS A 300 12.01 5.46 -11.69
CA CYS A 300 12.40 4.07 -11.92
C CYS A 300 11.48 3.31 -12.90
N CYS A 301 10.25 3.79 -13.14
CA CYS A 301 9.31 3.17 -14.09
C CYS A 301 9.86 3.12 -15.51
N LEU A 302 10.62 4.14 -15.91
CA LEU A 302 11.19 4.24 -17.26
C LEU A 302 12.24 3.15 -17.51
N LEU A 303 12.84 2.60 -16.45
CA LEU A 303 13.84 1.54 -16.54
C LEU A 303 13.22 0.14 -16.61
N VAL A 304 12.01 -0.05 -16.08
CA VAL A 304 11.39 -1.39 -15.94
C VAL A 304 11.30 -2.14 -17.29
N PRO A 305 10.87 -1.57 -18.42
CA PRO A 305 10.83 -2.29 -19.69
C PRO A 305 12.21 -2.80 -20.16
N LYS A 306 13.26 -1.99 -19.93
CA LYS A 306 14.63 -2.36 -20.25
C LYS A 306 15.10 -3.51 -19.34
N LEU A 307 14.80 -3.43 -18.05
CA LEU A 307 15.13 -4.47 -17.07
C LEU A 307 14.46 -5.81 -17.41
N ILE A 308 13.18 -5.79 -17.77
CA ILE A 308 12.43 -6.98 -18.21
C ILE A 308 13.12 -7.61 -19.43
N SER A 309 13.37 -6.83 -20.47
CA SER A 309 14.01 -7.32 -21.70
C SER A 309 15.41 -7.90 -21.46
N SER A 310 16.23 -7.24 -20.64
CA SER A 310 17.56 -7.72 -20.28
C SER A 310 17.52 -9.03 -19.47
N MET A 311 16.63 -9.13 -18.49
CA MET A 311 16.48 -10.36 -17.70
C MET A 311 15.95 -11.52 -18.56
N ASP A 312 14.98 -11.29 -19.44
CA ASP A 312 14.48 -12.31 -20.37
C ASP A 312 15.58 -12.84 -21.30
N LYS A 313 16.52 -11.96 -21.72
CA LYS A 313 17.68 -12.36 -22.53
C LYS A 313 18.62 -13.26 -21.72
N ILE A 314 18.95 -12.89 -20.49
CA ILE A 314 19.80 -13.67 -19.59
C ILE A 314 19.17 -15.05 -19.36
N GLU A 315 17.89 -15.11 -18.98
CA GLU A 315 17.19 -16.37 -18.68
C GLU A 315 17.09 -17.29 -19.91
N ARG A 316 16.89 -16.72 -21.11
CA ARG A 316 16.96 -17.49 -22.37
C ARG A 316 18.35 -18.06 -22.64
N SER A 317 19.40 -17.26 -22.48
CA SER A 317 20.79 -17.70 -22.66
C SER A 317 21.16 -18.82 -21.68
N CYS A 318 20.77 -18.69 -20.41
CA CYS A 318 20.93 -19.73 -19.39
C CYS A 318 20.22 -21.03 -19.78
N SER A 319 18.96 -20.94 -20.23
CA SER A 319 18.16 -22.11 -20.62
C SER A 319 18.73 -22.84 -21.84
N GLN A 320 19.38 -22.11 -22.75
CA GLN A 320 20.06 -22.66 -23.93
C GLN A 320 21.49 -23.14 -23.64
N SER A 321 21.94 -23.08 -22.38
CA SER A 321 23.33 -23.40 -21.97
C SER A 321 24.40 -22.56 -22.71
N LEU A 322 24.04 -21.33 -23.10
CA LEU A 322 24.95 -20.35 -23.71
C LEU A 322 25.67 -19.54 -22.63
N HIS A 323 26.51 -20.21 -21.84
CA HIS A 323 27.07 -19.63 -20.62
C HIS A 323 27.92 -18.36 -20.85
N PHE A 324 28.69 -18.28 -21.95
CA PHE A 324 29.49 -17.08 -22.25
C PHE A 324 28.62 -15.86 -22.52
N ALA A 325 27.62 -16.01 -23.39
CA ALA A 325 26.67 -14.94 -23.69
C ALA A 325 25.88 -14.52 -22.45
N ALA A 326 25.50 -15.46 -21.59
CA ALA A 326 24.80 -15.15 -20.34
C ALA A 326 25.66 -14.32 -19.37
N VAL A 327 26.98 -14.61 -19.26
CA VAL A 327 27.91 -13.84 -18.42
C VAL A 327 28.07 -12.41 -18.96
N GLU A 328 28.27 -12.25 -20.27
CA GLU A 328 28.39 -10.93 -20.91
C GLU A 328 27.12 -10.09 -20.72
N GLN A 329 25.94 -10.70 -20.90
CA GLN A 329 24.65 -10.04 -20.66
C GLN A 329 24.46 -9.64 -19.18
N CYS A 330 24.95 -10.45 -18.25
CA CYS A 330 24.96 -10.07 -16.83
C CYS A 330 25.85 -8.86 -16.57
N ASP A 331 27.07 -8.84 -17.15
CA ASP A 331 28.00 -7.72 -17.01
C ASP A 331 27.41 -6.42 -17.56
N GLU A 332 26.78 -6.46 -18.74
CA GLU A 332 26.08 -5.31 -19.31
C GLU A 332 24.98 -4.77 -18.38
N LEU A 333 24.16 -5.67 -17.83
CA LEU A 333 23.05 -5.29 -16.95
C LEU A 333 23.56 -4.70 -15.62
N LEU A 334 24.58 -5.29 -15.01
CA LEU A 334 25.13 -4.85 -13.71
C LEU A 334 25.62 -3.39 -13.74
N VAL A 335 26.18 -2.94 -14.86
CA VAL A 335 26.61 -1.53 -15.04
C VAL A 335 25.44 -0.55 -14.86
N SER A 336 24.22 -0.97 -15.19
CA SER A 336 23.02 -0.15 -15.08
C SER A 336 22.31 -0.22 -13.71
N LEU A 337 22.64 -1.22 -12.87
CA LEU A 337 21.97 -1.47 -11.59
C LEU A 337 22.62 -0.75 -10.41
N LYS A 338 22.72 0.59 -10.50
CA LYS A 338 23.32 1.43 -9.45
C LYS A 338 22.33 1.90 -8.38
N ASP A 339 21.03 1.84 -8.67
CA ASP A 339 19.98 2.31 -7.76
C ASP A 339 19.86 1.37 -6.53
N PRO A 340 19.85 1.89 -5.29
CA PRO A 340 19.64 1.08 -4.09
C PRO A 340 18.33 0.28 -4.10
N MET A 341 17.28 0.80 -4.74
CA MET A 341 16.00 0.09 -4.92
C MET A 341 16.18 -1.25 -5.65
N LEU A 342 17.15 -1.32 -6.56
CA LEU A 342 17.42 -2.49 -7.39
C LEU A 342 18.48 -3.42 -6.80
N THR A 343 18.85 -3.24 -5.53
CA THR A 343 19.86 -4.06 -4.84
C THR A 343 19.54 -5.56 -4.90
N THR A 344 18.29 -5.95 -4.63
CA THR A 344 17.85 -7.35 -4.74
C THR A 344 18.05 -7.89 -6.16
N LEU A 345 17.73 -7.10 -7.18
CA LEU A 345 17.91 -7.49 -8.59
C LEU A 345 19.39 -7.62 -8.95
N ARG A 346 20.22 -6.67 -8.48
CA ARG A 346 21.68 -6.73 -8.65
C ARG A 346 22.24 -8.02 -8.05
N MET A 347 21.88 -8.37 -6.82
CA MET A 347 22.30 -9.62 -6.18
C MET A 347 21.84 -10.86 -6.95
N LYS A 348 20.61 -10.85 -7.47
CA LYS A 348 20.11 -11.92 -8.35
C LYS A 348 20.98 -12.08 -9.59
N VAL A 349 21.32 -10.98 -10.28
CA VAL A 349 22.14 -11.00 -11.50
C VAL A 349 23.58 -11.44 -11.21
N VAL A 350 24.22 -10.94 -10.13
CA VAL A 350 25.55 -11.40 -9.70
C VAL A 350 25.55 -12.90 -9.41
N THR A 351 24.50 -13.40 -8.74
CA THR A 351 24.35 -14.82 -8.43
C THR A 351 24.24 -15.67 -9.70
N ILE A 352 23.39 -15.26 -10.65
CA ILE A 352 23.25 -15.94 -11.96
C ILE A 352 24.61 -15.97 -12.66
N ARG A 353 25.33 -14.85 -12.68
CA ARG A 353 26.67 -14.77 -13.27
C ARG A 353 27.65 -15.76 -12.64
N CYS A 354 27.69 -15.85 -11.30
CA CYS A 354 28.52 -16.84 -10.60
C CYS A 354 28.17 -18.28 -10.98
N GLU A 355 26.87 -18.60 -11.11
CA GLU A 355 26.40 -19.92 -11.52
C GLU A 355 26.83 -20.25 -12.96
N GLN A 356 26.70 -19.29 -13.89
CA GLN A 356 27.12 -19.51 -15.29
C GLN A 356 28.64 -19.67 -15.42
N LEU A 357 29.43 -18.92 -14.65
CA LEU A 357 30.89 -19.09 -14.58
C LEU A 357 31.27 -20.46 -14.00
N ALA A 358 30.54 -20.95 -12.99
CA ALA A 358 30.77 -22.28 -12.43
C ALA A 358 30.48 -23.37 -13.46
N GLU A 359 29.39 -23.28 -14.22
CA GLU A 359 29.08 -24.24 -15.29
C GLU A 359 30.18 -24.27 -16.37
N GLN A 360 30.73 -23.12 -16.76
CA GLN A 360 31.88 -23.07 -17.65
C GLN A 360 33.09 -23.82 -17.05
N CYS A 361 33.43 -23.57 -15.79
CA CYS A 361 34.52 -24.27 -15.11
C CYS A 361 34.30 -25.78 -15.05
N LEU A 362 33.05 -26.24 -14.94
CA LEU A 362 32.68 -27.65 -14.92
C LEU A 362 32.67 -28.30 -16.31
N LYS A 363 32.56 -27.53 -17.41
CA LYS A 363 32.55 -28.10 -18.76
C LYS A 363 33.95 -28.40 -19.29
N TYR A 364 34.95 -27.57 -18.95
CA TYR A 364 36.32 -27.75 -19.42
C TYR A 364 37.10 -28.77 -18.57
N ARG A 365 37.95 -29.59 -19.24
CA ARG A 365 38.77 -30.63 -18.59
C ARG A 365 39.96 -30.04 -17.82
N SER A 366 40.39 -28.85 -18.23
CA SER A 366 41.37 -27.99 -17.59
C SER A 366 40.70 -26.61 -17.45
N PRO A 367 40.11 -26.25 -16.29
CA PRO A 367 39.53 -24.94 -16.11
C PRO A 367 40.64 -23.90 -16.25
N GLU A 368 40.49 -23.02 -17.24
CA GLU A 368 41.43 -21.93 -17.46
C GLU A 368 41.51 -21.11 -16.18
N SER A 369 42.74 -20.80 -15.74
CA SER A 369 42.98 -20.10 -14.47
C SER A 369 42.14 -18.84 -14.34
N HIS A 370 41.89 -18.14 -15.45
CA HIS A 370 41.12 -16.91 -15.50
C HIS A 370 39.65 -17.08 -15.07
N LEU A 371 38.98 -18.19 -15.42
CA LEU A 371 37.57 -18.43 -15.03
C LEU A 371 37.43 -18.61 -13.50
N CYS A 372 38.38 -19.33 -12.90
CA CYS A 372 38.45 -19.47 -11.44
C CYS A 372 38.70 -18.13 -10.74
N TYR A 373 39.55 -17.27 -11.29
CA TYR A 373 39.76 -15.92 -10.75
C TYR A 373 38.51 -15.06 -10.87
N GLN A 374 37.81 -15.11 -12.01
CA GLN A 374 36.58 -14.35 -12.22
C GLN A 374 35.48 -14.74 -11.21
N ILE A 375 35.25 -16.03 -10.95
CA ILE A 375 34.22 -16.44 -9.98
C ILE A 375 34.60 -16.07 -8.55
N VAL A 376 35.88 -16.14 -8.18
CA VAL A 376 36.38 -15.70 -6.87
C VAL A 376 36.18 -14.18 -6.70
N ALA A 377 36.55 -13.38 -7.71
CA ALA A 377 36.35 -11.93 -7.69
C ALA A 377 34.86 -11.55 -7.57
N SER A 378 33.99 -12.29 -8.26
CA SER A 378 32.53 -12.06 -8.25
C SER A 378 31.91 -12.35 -6.88
N ASN A 379 32.35 -13.45 -6.24
CA ASN A 379 31.92 -13.75 -4.88
C ASN A 379 32.48 -12.75 -3.89
N ALA A 380 33.73 -12.29 -4.06
CA ALA A 380 34.31 -11.25 -3.20
C ALA A 380 33.50 -9.95 -3.27
N ALA A 381 33.10 -9.51 -4.47
CA ALA A 381 32.24 -8.34 -4.64
C ALA A 381 30.86 -8.52 -3.96
N LEU A 382 30.23 -9.69 -4.11
CA LEU A 382 28.96 -9.98 -3.43
C LEU A 382 29.11 -10.02 -1.89
N HIS A 383 30.21 -10.58 -1.41
CA HIS A 383 30.53 -10.63 0.02
C HIS A 383 30.71 -9.24 0.60
N GLU A 384 31.44 -8.36 -0.09
CA GLU A 384 31.60 -6.96 0.30
C GLU A 384 30.24 -6.24 0.36
N GLU A 385 29.40 -6.40 -0.67
CA GLU A 385 28.06 -5.80 -0.71
C GLU A 385 27.15 -6.29 0.42
N LEU A 386 27.30 -7.55 0.84
CA LEU A 386 26.54 -8.14 1.95
C LEU A 386 27.18 -7.92 3.32
N ASN A 387 28.32 -7.23 3.40
CA ASN A 387 29.16 -7.16 4.60
C ASN A 387 29.47 -8.55 5.20
N PHE A 388 29.58 -9.57 4.36
CA PHE A 388 29.88 -10.93 4.75
C PHE A 388 31.39 -11.18 4.64
N THR A 389 32.05 -11.47 5.75
CA THR A 389 33.46 -11.83 5.77
C THR A 389 33.63 -13.23 6.29
N CYS A 390 34.47 -14.02 5.61
CA CYS A 390 34.66 -15.41 5.98
C CYS A 390 36.09 -15.90 5.73
N SER A 391 36.89 -15.90 6.79
CA SER A 391 38.25 -16.47 6.79
C SER A 391 38.35 -17.80 7.55
N LYS A 392 37.30 -18.17 8.30
CA LYS A 392 37.23 -19.37 9.17
C LYS A 392 35.78 -19.89 9.26
N ARG A 393 35.57 -21.06 9.89
CA ARG A 393 34.24 -21.60 10.21
C ARG A 393 33.40 -20.57 10.97
N LEU A 394 32.09 -20.57 10.72
CA LEU A 394 31.18 -19.63 11.35
C LEU A 394 30.84 -20.12 12.77
N SER A 395 31.18 -19.31 13.77
CA SER A 395 30.83 -19.56 15.18
C SER A 395 29.47 -19.00 15.56
N THR A 396 29.01 -17.95 14.88
CA THR A 396 27.75 -17.27 15.11
C THR A 396 26.96 -17.12 13.82
N LYS A 397 25.64 -16.95 13.95
CA LYS A 397 24.75 -16.69 12.83
C LYS A 397 25.09 -15.32 12.22
N PRO A 398 25.42 -15.24 10.92
CA PRO A 398 25.73 -13.96 10.29
C PRO A 398 24.49 -13.09 10.15
N ASP A 399 24.66 -11.79 10.39
CA ASP A 399 23.62 -10.77 10.27
C ASP A 399 23.45 -10.33 8.82
N ILE A 400 22.83 -11.19 8.02
CA ILE A 400 22.53 -10.91 6.62
C ILE A 400 21.03 -10.69 6.47
N TYR A 401 20.71 -9.62 5.75
CA TYR A 401 19.34 -9.24 5.40
C TYR A 401 18.61 -10.43 4.76
N GLU A 402 17.43 -10.75 5.29
CA GLU A 402 16.77 -12.03 5.04
C GLU A 402 16.59 -12.35 3.53
N PRO A 403 16.09 -11.42 2.70
CA PRO A 403 15.94 -11.63 1.26
C PRO A 403 17.25 -11.95 0.53
N HIS A 404 18.39 -11.56 1.09
CA HIS A 404 19.70 -11.72 0.45
C HIS A 404 20.39 -13.05 0.76
N ARG A 405 19.92 -13.78 1.78
CA ARG A 405 20.53 -15.04 2.24
C ARG A 405 20.59 -16.11 1.16
N ILE A 406 19.54 -16.20 0.33
CA ILE A 406 19.48 -17.18 -0.77
C ILE A 406 20.54 -16.92 -1.84
N TYR A 407 20.80 -15.65 -2.16
CA TYR A 407 21.77 -15.25 -3.18
C TYR A 407 23.20 -15.55 -2.74
N LEU A 408 23.54 -15.23 -1.49
CA LEU A 408 24.83 -15.60 -0.90
C LEU A 408 25.06 -17.11 -0.95
N LEU A 409 24.06 -17.89 -0.51
CA LEU A 409 24.23 -19.34 -0.43
C LEU A 409 24.43 -19.95 -1.83
N ARG A 410 23.65 -19.51 -2.81
CA ARG A 410 23.79 -19.94 -4.21
C ARG A 410 25.15 -19.57 -4.79
N SER A 411 25.65 -18.36 -4.54
CA SER A 411 26.97 -17.93 -5.03
C SER A 411 28.10 -18.76 -4.41
N LEU A 412 28.02 -19.04 -3.10
CA LEU A 412 28.99 -19.88 -2.40
C LEU A 412 28.99 -21.31 -2.93
N ILE A 413 27.82 -21.88 -3.25
CA ILE A 413 27.72 -23.21 -3.86
C ILE A 413 28.41 -23.23 -5.23
N ALA A 414 28.16 -22.22 -6.07
CA ALA A 414 28.82 -22.08 -7.37
C ALA A 414 30.36 -21.97 -7.21
N LEU A 415 30.83 -21.20 -6.21
CA LEU A 415 32.24 -21.08 -5.87
C LEU A 415 32.83 -22.41 -5.40
N ALA A 416 32.16 -23.12 -4.49
CA ALA A 416 32.66 -24.37 -3.91
C ALA A 416 32.78 -25.47 -4.98
N ARG A 417 31.78 -25.59 -5.87
CA ARG A 417 31.79 -26.57 -6.95
C ARG A 417 32.89 -26.33 -7.98
N SER A 418 33.09 -25.07 -8.38
CA SER A 418 34.13 -24.70 -9.35
C SER A 418 35.55 -24.86 -8.78
N THR A 419 35.79 -24.40 -7.55
CA THR A 419 37.10 -24.48 -6.87
C THR A 419 37.49 -25.91 -6.51
N TYR A 420 36.54 -26.75 -6.14
CA TYR A 420 36.77 -28.19 -5.91
C TYR A 420 37.30 -28.88 -7.18
N ARG A 421 36.68 -28.62 -8.34
CA ARG A 421 37.10 -29.23 -9.60
C ARG A 421 38.47 -28.75 -10.07
N SER A 422 38.76 -27.46 -9.92
CA SER A 422 40.07 -26.90 -10.28
C SER A 422 41.18 -27.22 -9.29
N ARG A 423 40.84 -27.79 -8.11
CA ARG A 423 41.75 -28.01 -6.96
C ARG A 423 42.50 -26.75 -6.54
N LYS A 424 41.91 -25.57 -6.78
CA LYS A 424 42.45 -24.25 -6.41
C LYS A 424 41.60 -23.63 -5.31
N HIS A 425 42.20 -22.73 -4.53
CA HIS A 425 41.55 -22.03 -3.42
C HIS A 425 41.01 -22.97 -2.33
N ASN A 426 40.52 -22.41 -1.22
CA ASN A 426 40.11 -23.17 -0.04
C ASN A 426 38.68 -23.71 -0.16
N TRP A 427 38.44 -24.57 -1.17
CA TRP A 427 37.13 -25.17 -1.45
C TRP A 427 36.53 -25.92 -0.25
N SER A 428 37.37 -26.56 0.56
CA SER A 428 36.96 -27.29 1.75
C SER A 428 36.32 -26.36 2.77
N LEU A 429 36.98 -25.23 3.07
CA LEU A 429 36.43 -24.22 3.96
C LEU A 429 35.09 -23.68 3.43
N THR A 430 34.99 -23.36 2.13
CA THR A 430 33.74 -22.90 1.49
C THR A 430 32.59 -23.89 1.68
N TYR A 431 32.81 -25.19 1.50
CA TYR A 431 31.80 -26.21 1.74
C TYR A 431 31.36 -26.28 3.20
N LEU A 432 32.29 -26.16 4.15
CA LEU A 432 31.95 -26.16 5.57
C LEU A 432 31.14 -24.92 5.96
N ILE A 433 31.45 -23.75 5.40
CA ILE A 433 30.68 -22.51 5.58
C ILE A 433 29.25 -22.69 5.07
N ILE A 434 29.07 -23.30 3.89
CA ILE A 434 27.74 -23.59 3.33
C ILE A 434 26.92 -24.44 4.30
N ALA A 435 27.50 -25.49 4.89
CA ALA A 435 26.80 -26.31 5.87
C ALA A 435 26.49 -25.55 7.17
N ASP A 436 27.40 -24.72 7.68
CA ASP A 436 27.12 -23.86 8.84
C ASP A 436 25.94 -22.91 8.55
N LEU A 437 25.93 -22.24 7.38
CA LEU A 437 24.86 -21.33 6.95
C LEU A 437 23.52 -22.05 6.79
N LEU A 438 23.51 -23.24 6.19
CA LEU A 438 22.31 -24.06 6.10
C LEU A 438 21.77 -24.41 7.49
N CYS A 439 22.63 -24.75 8.45
CA CYS A 439 22.20 -24.95 9.84
C CYS A 439 21.63 -23.66 10.48
N PHE A 440 22.22 -22.49 10.22
CA PHE A 440 21.74 -21.21 10.78
C PHE A 440 20.42 -20.72 10.17
N TRP A 441 20.07 -21.15 8.96
CA TRP A 441 18.87 -20.76 8.22
C TRP A 441 18.02 -21.98 7.80
N PRO A 442 17.32 -22.63 8.73
CA PRO A 442 16.47 -23.79 8.44
C PRO A 442 15.31 -23.48 7.50
N ASP A 443 14.76 -22.27 7.59
CA ASP A 443 13.58 -21.85 6.82
C ASP A 443 13.90 -21.42 5.38
N LEU A 444 15.19 -21.36 5.02
CA LEU A 444 15.61 -20.95 3.68
C LEU A 444 15.23 -22.01 2.65
N LEU A 445 14.34 -21.65 1.74
CA LEU A 445 13.87 -22.49 0.64
C LEU A 445 14.95 -22.60 -0.45
N LEU A 446 15.79 -23.62 -0.35
CA LEU A 446 16.78 -23.97 -1.37
C LEU A 446 16.41 -25.29 -2.04
N SER A 447 16.32 -25.29 -3.37
CA SER A 447 16.14 -26.52 -4.15
C SER A 447 17.27 -27.49 -3.83
N SER A 448 16.94 -28.76 -3.51
CA SER A 448 17.91 -29.82 -3.16
C SER A 448 18.78 -29.56 -1.92
N ARG A 449 18.26 -28.86 -0.91
CA ARG A 449 18.94 -28.59 0.38
C ARG A 449 19.61 -29.84 0.99
N GLU A 450 18.90 -30.95 1.06
CA GLU A 450 19.42 -32.23 1.59
C GLU A 450 20.54 -32.77 0.72
N GLY A 451 20.37 -32.74 -0.61
CA GLY A 451 21.41 -33.17 -1.55
C GLY A 451 22.68 -32.33 -1.46
N ILE A 452 22.57 -31.03 -1.20
CA ILE A 452 23.73 -30.14 -0.97
C ILE A 452 24.42 -30.48 0.35
N PHE A 453 23.67 -30.79 1.41
CA PHE A 453 24.25 -31.27 2.67
C PHE A 453 25.02 -32.59 2.50
N GLU A 454 24.45 -33.52 1.72
CA GLU A 454 25.10 -34.79 1.38
C GLU A 454 26.36 -34.55 0.55
N GLU A 455 26.32 -33.66 -0.44
CA GLU A 455 27.48 -33.23 -1.23
C GLU A 455 28.59 -32.67 -0.33
N VAL A 456 28.25 -31.78 0.61
CA VAL A 456 29.21 -31.20 1.57
C VAL A 456 29.86 -32.31 2.40
N CYS A 457 29.06 -33.21 2.99
CA CYS A 457 29.57 -34.29 3.83
C CYS A 457 30.51 -35.21 3.04
N ALA A 458 30.12 -35.58 1.81
CA ALA A 458 30.90 -36.43 0.93
C ALA A 458 32.24 -35.79 0.53
N ARG A 459 32.26 -34.49 0.19
CA ARG A 459 33.48 -33.81 -0.27
C ARG A 459 34.44 -33.41 0.87
N THR A 460 33.93 -33.21 2.07
CA THR A 460 34.73 -32.76 3.23
C THR A 460 35.06 -33.88 4.22
N ASN A 461 34.61 -35.12 3.98
CA ASN A 461 34.68 -36.24 4.93
C ASN A 461 34.12 -35.89 6.32
N SER A 462 33.18 -34.96 6.37
CA SER A 462 32.55 -34.49 7.62
C SER A 462 31.27 -35.28 7.89
N LYS A 463 30.98 -35.53 9.18
CA LYS A 463 29.72 -36.15 9.60
C LYS A 463 28.68 -35.07 9.85
N ARG A 464 27.39 -35.35 9.61
CA ARG A 464 26.31 -34.37 9.90
C ARG A 464 26.32 -33.86 11.34
N SER A 465 26.81 -34.65 12.28
CA SER A 465 26.99 -34.29 13.69
C SER A 465 28.08 -33.24 13.96
N SER A 466 28.97 -32.95 13.01
CA SER A 466 30.04 -31.95 13.16
C SER A 466 29.62 -30.53 12.78
N PHE A 467 28.35 -30.32 12.47
CA PHE A 467 27.78 -29.01 12.19
C PHE A 467 26.89 -28.55 13.36
N PRO A 468 26.74 -27.23 13.57
CA PRO A 468 25.93 -26.70 14.66
C PRO A 468 24.55 -27.36 14.68
N ARG A 469 24.18 -27.97 15.82
CA ARG A 469 22.83 -28.55 15.98
C ARG A 469 21.84 -27.42 16.20
N PHE A 470 20.79 -27.41 15.39
CA PHE A 470 19.61 -26.59 15.65
C PHE A 470 18.83 -27.24 16.81
N ASN A 471 18.70 -26.54 17.93
CA ASN A 471 17.95 -27.01 19.10
C ASN A 471 16.46 -26.73 18.84
N ASN A 472 15.78 -27.63 18.13
CA ASN A 472 14.31 -27.61 18.04
C ASN A 472 13.73 -28.09 19.39
N SER A 473 13.61 -27.21 20.36
CA SER A 473 12.69 -27.43 21.48
C SER A 473 11.27 -27.12 21.03
N PHE A 474 10.65 -28.07 20.30
CA PHE A 474 9.20 -28.24 20.29
C PHE A 474 8.88 -29.46 21.18
N PRO A 475 7.83 -29.40 22.01
CA PRO A 475 7.65 -30.32 23.12
C PRO A 475 7.41 -31.76 22.63
N HIS A 476 8.13 -32.67 23.27
CA HIS A 476 8.13 -34.11 23.01
C HIS A 476 6.71 -34.72 23.00
N SER A 477 6.43 -35.55 22.00
CA SER A 477 5.70 -36.80 22.25
C SER A 477 6.68 -37.95 22.08
N SER A 478 6.83 -38.68 23.17
CA SER A 478 7.65 -39.86 23.32
C SER A 478 7.07 -41.01 22.52
N GLN A 479 7.91 -41.74 21.78
CA GLN A 479 7.88 -43.20 21.83
C GLN A 479 9.20 -43.78 21.32
N SER A 480 9.84 -44.46 22.25
CA SER A 480 10.97 -45.34 22.13
C SER A 480 10.66 -46.55 21.24
N ARG A 481 11.68 -47.02 20.50
CA ARG A 481 12.11 -48.43 20.54
C ARG A 481 13.44 -48.63 19.83
N SER A 482 14.34 -49.26 20.58
CA SER A 482 15.67 -49.76 20.23
C SER A 482 15.61 -51.16 19.64
N SER A 483 16.43 -51.41 18.62
CA SER A 483 17.05 -52.70 18.23
C SER A 483 17.74 -52.45 16.89
N GLY A 484 18.95 -52.88 16.54
CA GLY A 484 19.86 -53.88 17.06
C GLY A 484 20.79 -54.25 15.88
N SER A 485 22.05 -54.51 16.19
CA SER A 485 23.20 -54.88 15.35
C SER A 485 22.95 -55.76 14.10
N ASN A 486 23.64 -55.51 12.98
CA ASN A 486 24.71 -56.39 12.48
C ASN A 486 25.35 -55.99 11.14
N ASN A 487 26.63 -56.34 11.04
CA ASN A 487 27.56 -56.21 9.92
C ASN A 487 27.16 -57.08 8.70
N ASN A 488 27.48 -56.64 7.46
CA ASN A 488 28.53 -57.26 6.63
C ASN A 488 28.56 -56.74 5.17
N THR A 489 29.79 -56.47 4.73
CA THR A 489 30.40 -56.60 3.40
C THR A 489 29.53 -56.73 2.15
N GLY A 490 29.73 -55.79 1.21
CA GLY A 490 29.43 -55.97 -0.21
C GLY A 490 30.16 -54.92 -1.06
N LYS A 491 31.32 -55.28 -1.61
CA LYS A 491 31.99 -54.54 -2.69
C LYS A 491 31.18 -54.73 -3.97
N THR A 492 30.79 -53.64 -4.63
CA THR A 492 30.62 -53.60 -6.09
C THR A 492 31.08 -52.25 -6.62
N ASN A 493 32.13 -52.29 -7.45
CA ASN A 493 32.51 -51.20 -8.34
C ASN A 493 31.43 -51.04 -9.42
N GLY A 494 31.05 -49.80 -9.75
CA GLY A 494 30.13 -49.56 -10.87
C GLY A 494 29.77 -48.10 -11.06
N ALA A 495 30.45 -47.48 -12.03
CA ALA A 495 30.01 -46.42 -12.93
C ALA A 495 29.61 -45.03 -12.38
N ASP A 496 30.30 -44.03 -12.91
CA ASP A 496 29.94 -42.62 -12.92
C ASP A 496 28.44 -42.40 -13.17
N SER A 497 27.75 -41.87 -12.18
CA SER A 497 26.45 -41.22 -12.37
C SER A 497 26.63 -39.71 -12.18
N ASP A 498 26.96 -39.05 -13.28
CA ASP A 498 26.86 -37.59 -13.45
C ASP A 498 25.36 -37.23 -13.46
N PRO A 499 24.81 -36.51 -12.46
CA PRO A 499 23.40 -36.14 -12.47
C PRO A 499 23.23 -34.91 -13.37
N LYS A 500 23.16 -35.15 -14.68
CA LYS A 500 22.66 -34.16 -15.64
C LYS A 500 21.17 -33.94 -15.42
N GLY A 501 20.80 -32.68 -15.16
CA GLY A 501 19.44 -32.19 -15.35
C GLY A 501 18.82 -31.55 -14.12
N TYR A 502 19.13 -30.28 -13.85
CA TYR A 502 18.36 -29.46 -12.90
C TYR A 502 18.01 -28.10 -13.50
N TYR A 503 17.09 -28.11 -14.47
CA TYR A 503 16.20 -26.98 -14.70
C TYR A 503 14.77 -27.52 -14.85
N ARG A 504 14.03 -27.51 -13.74
CA ARG A 504 12.57 -27.38 -13.81
C ARG A 504 12.27 -26.02 -13.21
N VAL A 505 12.06 -25.04 -14.08
CA VAL A 505 11.45 -23.77 -13.69
C VAL A 505 10.05 -24.12 -13.22
N THR A 506 9.82 -24.10 -11.92
CA THR A 506 8.46 -24.14 -11.36
C THR A 506 7.87 -22.75 -11.58
N ILE A 507 7.38 -22.50 -12.80
CA ILE A 507 6.33 -21.51 -12.99
C ILE A 507 5.11 -22.14 -12.34
N VAL A 508 4.52 -21.48 -11.35
CA VAL A 508 3.12 -21.70 -10.99
C VAL A 508 2.34 -20.68 -11.82
N PRO A 509 1.90 -21.00 -13.05
CA PRO A 509 0.99 -20.12 -13.74
C PRO A 509 -0.37 -20.27 -13.08
N TYR A 510 -0.85 -19.20 -12.45
CA TYR A 510 -2.28 -18.97 -12.37
C TYR A 510 -2.79 -18.86 -13.81
N LEU A 511 -3.32 -19.97 -14.34
CA LEU A 511 -4.10 -20.00 -15.57
C LEU A 511 -5.40 -19.22 -15.32
N LEU A 512 -5.37 -17.92 -15.65
CA LEU A 512 -6.57 -17.23 -16.11
C LEU A 512 -6.68 -17.44 -17.61
N LEU A 513 -7.73 -18.15 -18.01
CA LEU A 513 -8.18 -18.28 -19.39
C LEU A 513 -8.39 -16.90 -20.01
N SER A 514 -7.60 -16.54 -21.02
CA SER A 514 -7.99 -15.57 -22.04
C SER A 514 -7.60 -16.12 -23.40
N GLY A 515 -8.58 -16.14 -24.30
CA GLY A 515 -8.61 -16.98 -25.49
C GLY A 515 -7.64 -16.60 -26.59
N PHE A 516 -7.31 -17.63 -27.37
CA PHE A 516 -6.82 -17.56 -28.74
C PHE A 516 -7.81 -16.79 -29.63
N GLU A 517 -7.36 -15.77 -30.34
CA GLU A 517 -7.94 -15.39 -31.64
C GLU A 517 -6.84 -15.54 -32.70
N GLN A 518 -6.95 -16.60 -33.48
CA GLN A 518 -6.25 -16.76 -34.76
C GLN A 518 -6.96 -15.91 -35.81
N THR A 519 -6.18 -15.05 -36.46
CA THR A 519 -6.54 -14.31 -37.66
C THR A 519 -6.70 -15.24 -38.87
N LEU A 520 -7.86 -15.19 -39.56
CA LEU A 520 -7.99 -15.44 -41.00
C LEU A 520 -9.11 -14.55 -41.59
N PRO A 521 -9.06 -14.22 -42.90
CA PRO A 521 -9.55 -12.94 -43.42
C PRO A 521 -10.98 -12.96 -43.99
N GLY A 522 -11.64 -11.80 -43.90
CA GLY A 522 -12.67 -11.36 -44.85
C GLY A 522 -14.11 -11.82 -44.60
N LYS A 523 -14.93 -10.94 -43.96
CA LYS A 523 -16.21 -10.40 -44.48
C LYS A 523 -17.02 -9.67 -43.39
N LYS A 524 -17.36 -8.42 -43.72
CA LYS A 524 -18.53 -7.58 -43.36
C LYS A 524 -19.17 -7.67 -41.95
N SER A 525 -19.10 -6.52 -41.28
CA SER A 525 -19.90 -6.04 -40.15
C SER A 525 -21.39 -6.41 -40.18
N ARG A 526 -21.89 -6.93 -39.04
CA ARG A 526 -23.26 -6.75 -38.54
C ARG A 526 -23.27 -6.84 -37.01
N ARG A 527 -23.82 -5.81 -36.34
CA ARG A 527 -24.15 -5.80 -34.91
C ARG A 527 -25.25 -6.81 -34.63
N LEU A 528 -25.08 -7.69 -33.64
CA LEU A 528 -26.17 -8.32 -32.90
C LEU A 528 -25.72 -8.57 -31.44
N SER A 529 -26.67 -8.30 -30.56
CA SER A 529 -26.70 -8.45 -29.11
C SER A 529 -26.75 -9.91 -28.64
N GLU A 530 -26.46 -10.10 -27.35
CA GLU A 530 -26.97 -11.13 -26.41
C GLU A 530 -25.96 -12.09 -25.75
N ASN A 531 -25.91 -11.96 -24.42
CA ASN A 531 -25.99 -13.00 -23.38
C ASN A 531 -25.33 -14.38 -23.62
N TRP A 532 -24.26 -14.64 -22.87
CA TRP A 532 -23.85 -16.01 -22.49
C TRP A 532 -23.62 -16.10 -20.98
N PRO A 533 -24.15 -17.12 -20.27
CA PRO A 533 -23.91 -17.33 -18.85
C PRO A 533 -22.59 -18.09 -18.61
N SER A 534 -21.81 -17.63 -17.64
CA SER A 534 -20.56 -18.27 -17.19
C SER A 534 -20.85 -19.54 -16.38
N TYR A 535 -20.26 -20.68 -16.77
CA TYR A 535 -20.25 -21.92 -15.98
C TYR A 535 -19.05 -21.91 -15.02
N ILE A 536 -19.25 -22.35 -13.77
CA ILE A 536 -18.17 -22.64 -12.82
C ILE A 536 -17.96 -24.16 -12.81
N ILE A 537 -16.75 -24.62 -13.16
CA ILE A 537 -16.31 -26.02 -13.00
C ILE A 537 -15.34 -26.05 -11.81
N LEU A 538 -15.68 -26.81 -10.76
CA LEU A 538 -14.77 -27.10 -9.65
C LEU A 538 -14.15 -28.48 -9.85
N THR A 539 -12.84 -28.55 -9.99
CA THR A 539 -12.07 -29.81 -9.94
C THR A 539 -11.23 -29.86 -8.68
N LYS A 540 -11.39 -30.91 -7.88
CA LYS A 540 -10.54 -31.23 -6.73
C LYS A 540 -9.42 -32.16 -7.21
N GLU A 541 -8.16 -31.73 -7.13
CA GLU A 541 -7.03 -32.60 -7.46
C GLU A 541 -6.73 -33.56 -6.29
N ALA A 542 -6.75 -34.86 -6.57
CA ALA A 542 -6.21 -35.91 -5.70
C ALA A 542 -4.96 -36.52 -6.36
N LYS A 543 -3.93 -36.82 -5.55
CA LYS A 543 -2.62 -37.34 -5.97
C LYS A 543 -2.74 -38.67 -6.76
N PRO A 544 -1.83 -38.97 -7.71
CA PRO A 544 -2.02 -40.05 -8.67
C PRO A 544 -1.49 -41.40 -8.17
N SER A 545 -2.38 -42.38 -8.04
CA SER A 545 -2.06 -43.79 -8.29
C SER A 545 -3.33 -44.58 -8.65
N HIS A 546 -3.38 -45.05 -9.89
CA HIS A 546 -4.23 -46.12 -10.42
C HIS A 546 -5.77 -45.90 -10.58
N PHE A 547 -6.20 -46.09 -11.84
CA PHE A 547 -7.50 -46.52 -12.38
C PHE A 547 -8.63 -45.52 -12.78
N LYS A 548 -9.02 -45.69 -14.06
CA LYS A 548 -10.23 -45.37 -14.87
C LYS A 548 -11.18 -44.22 -14.48
N ARG A 549 -11.27 -43.24 -15.39
CA ARG A 549 -12.28 -42.16 -15.41
C ARG A 549 -13.70 -42.71 -15.65
N SER A 550 -14.64 -42.34 -14.78
CA SER A 550 -16.05 -42.20 -15.11
C SER A 550 -16.53 -40.83 -14.60
N THR A 551 -17.21 -40.07 -15.45
CA THR A 551 -17.64 -38.70 -15.17
C THR A 551 -19.15 -38.72 -14.88
N TRP A 552 -19.57 -38.27 -13.70
CA TRP A 552 -20.98 -38.00 -13.40
C TRP A 552 -21.22 -36.48 -13.38
N LEU A 553 -22.20 -36.01 -14.15
CA LEU A 553 -22.64 -34.62 -14.23
C LEU A 553 -23.89 -34.42 -13.35
N THR A 554 -23.82 -33.54 -12.35
CA THR A 554 -25.00 -33.07 -11.60
C THR A 554 -25.24 -31.61 -11.93
N ARG A 555 -26.43 -31.26 -12.47
CA ARG A 555 -26.83 -29.90 -12.84
C ARG A 555 -27.43 -29.14 -11.65
N PHE A 556 -27.05 -27.88 -11.46
CA PHE A 556 -27.76 -26.91 -10.60
C PHE A 556 -28.46 -25.86 -11.48
N PHE A 557 -29.69 -25.49 -11.14
CA PHE A 557 -30.42 -24.39 -11.79
C PHE A 557 -30.48 -23.17 -10.85
N LEU A 558 -30.10 -22.00 -11.36
CA LEU A 558 -30.27 -20.70 -10.73
C LEU A 558 -31.34 -19.92 -11.49
N THR A 559 -32.47 -19.61 -10.86
CA THR A 559 -33.47 -18.68 -11.39
C THR A 559 -33.46 -17.39 -10.57
N ARG A 560 -33.36 -16.25 -11.26
CA ARG A 560 -33.31 -14.91 -10.67
C ARG A 560 -34.71 -14.28 -10.76
N SER A 561 -35.35 -13.99 -9.64
CA SER A 561 -36.39 -12.97 -9.54
C SER A 561 -35.99 -11.96 -8.48
N GLN A 562 -36.42 -10.71 -8.66
CA GLN A 562 -36.04 -9.56 -7.85
C GLN A 562 -36.25 -9.82 -6.35
N ASP A 563 -35.23 -9.47 -5.57
CA ASP A 563 -35.22 -9.37 -4.10
C ASP A 563 -35.26 -10.66 -3.24
N ARG A 564 -34.23 -11.52 -3.38
CA ARG A 564 -33.44 -12.21 -2.32
C ARG A 564 -32.73 -13.46 -2.89
N LEU A 565 -31.53 -13.76 -2.41
CA LEU A 565 -30.76 -14.94 -2.80
C LEU A 565 -30.99 -16.06 -1.78
N THR A 566 -31.50 -17.23 -2.21
CA THR A 566 -31.66 -18.41 -1.35
C THR A 566 -30.99 -19.61 -2.01
N ILE A 567 -30.11 -20.31 -1.27
CA ILE A 567 -29.41 -21.52 -1.73
C ILE A 567 -30.11 -22.73 -1.10
N ARG A 568 -30.55 -23.70 -1.90
CA ARG A 568 -30.96 -25.03 -1.40
C ARG A 568 -29.99 -26.10 -1.90
N LEU A 569 -29.45 -26.88 -0.96
CA LEU A 569 -28.75 -28.14 -1.21
C LEU A 569 -29.77 -29.26 -1.37
N VAL A 570 -29.55 -30.17 -2.32
CA VAL A 570 -30.30 -31.43 -2.43
C VAL A 570 -29.29 -32.57 -2.41
N ASP A 571 -29.24 -33.31 -1.30
CA ASP A 571 -28.61 -34.62 -1.20
C ASP A 571 -29.61 -35.73 -1.58
N LYS A 572 -29.13 -36.80 -2.20
CA LYS A 572 -29.86 -38.02 -2.63
C LYS A 572 -29.50 -39.22 -1.70
N PRO A 573 -30.18 -40.40 -1.69
CA PRO A 573 -31.45 -40.84 -2.33
C PRO A 573 -32.38 -41.77 -1.45
N THR A 574 -33.50 -42.22 -2.06
CA THR A 574 -34.32 -43.47 -1.84
C THR A 574 -35.57 -43.41 -0.91
N PRO A 575 -36.50 -44.42 -0.95
CA PRO A 575 -37.63 -44.54 -1.88
C PRO A 575 -39.03 -44.54 -1.19
N SER A 576 -40.09 -44.55 -2.01
CA SER A 576 -41.48 -45.00 -1.75
C SER A 576 -42.40 -44.29 -0.74
N HIS A 577 -43.50 -43.77 -1.32
CA HIS A 577 -44.87 -43.53 -0.82
C HIS A 577 -45.23 -42.36 0.13
N PRO A 578 -46.45 -41.77 -0.03
CA PRO A 578 -46.85 -40.49 0.55
C PRO A 578 -47.75 -40.65 1.78
N GLN A 579 -47.75 -39.66 2.70
CA GLN A 579 -48.95 -39.26 3.45
C GLN A 579 -48.75 -37.99 4.30
N THR A 580 -49.62 -37.00 4.06
CA THR A 580 -50.30 -36.06 4.99
C THR A 580 -49.53 -35.10 5.93
N LEU A 581 -49.80 -33.80 5.73
CA LEU A 581 -49.73 -32.62 6.65
C LEU A 581 -50.58 -32.81 7.94
N PRO A 582 -50.50 -32.01 9.04
CA PRO A 582 -50.37 -30.52 9.09
C PRO A 582 -49.54 -29.96 10.33
N PRO A 583 -49.77 -28.74 10.93
CA PRO A 583 -48.87 -27.57 10.83
C PRO A 583 -48.35 -26.98 12.20
N MET A 584 -47.66 -25.83 12.12
CA MET A 584 -47.46 -24.77 13.15
C MET A 584 -46.37 -24.94 14.25
N ASN A 585 -45.35 -24.07 14.28
CA ASN A 585 -45.35 -22.81 15.07
C ASN A 585 -43.99 -22.08 14.99
N GLU A 586 -44.07 -20.74 14.94
CA GLU A 586 -43.00 -19.76 15.05
C GLU A 586 -42.50 -19.61 16.50
N ILE A 587 -41.18 -19.41 16.67
CA ILE A 587 -40.55 -18.33 17.47
C ILE A 587 -39.29 -17.89 16.73
#